data_AF-A0A401MP90-F1
#
_entry.id   AF-A0A401MP90-F1
#
_cell.length_a   1.000
_cell.length_b   1.000
_cell.length_c   1.000
_cell.angle_alpha   90.00
_cell.angle_beta   90.00
_cell.angle_gamma   90.00
#
_symmetry.space_group_name_H-M   'P 1'
#
loop_
_entity.id
_entity.type
_entity.pdbx_description
1 polymer ?
#
loop_
_entity_poly.entity_id
_entity_poly.type
_entity_poly.pdbx_seq_one_letter_code
_entity_poly.pdbx_strand_id
1 'polypeptide(L)'
;MTADHDGVRDLLAAWAFGALEPADEKAVPPHLAECESCAAEAQRLRETVRLLDGPPQDGSPAAPPLTDGVLSRALRTRRPAPRVAPHAAPYASAVAALHALLPEAEGRWGTPVVHDWDVHATVAHLLAADEPLAGLLGIEARVPATPAEEGASWEDAWNRRTAAVIAHEHRRTPAETVADWAAQADALLATPEARDPEPAAPAVTLMGMRLPVADHFLVRAFEAWIHTDDIGRALGLSVPPPPEAHLWQLVRLAVRVLGLALGPTAPPVLFSVTGGEEWVLGSEDEPVAAELALDPVDFCLLVGGRYAPDEVPRGANGDEGAVRNVLERAASLAWL
;
A
#
# COMPACT_ATOMS: atom_id res chain seq x y z
N MET A 1 -32.88 -1.70 33.17
CA MET A 1 -32.64 -3.12 33.47
C MET A 1 -31.25 -3.19 34.03
N THR A 2 -31.09 -3.51 35.31
CA THR A 2 -29.80 -3.80 35.91
C THR A 2 -29.19 -4.97 35.15
N ALA A 3 -27.99 -4.81 34.58
CA ALA A 3 -27.31 -5.91 33.92
C ALA A 3 -27.09 -7.00 34.96
N ASP A 4 -27.57 -8.21 34.66
CA ASP A 4 -27.41 -9.36 35.53
C ASP A 4 -25.92 -9.71 35.64
N HIS A 5 -25.50 -10.18 36.80
CA HIS A 5 -24.10 -10.46 37.13
C HIS A 5 -23.42 -11.37 36.10
N ASP A 6 -24.14 -12.38 35.60
CA ASP A 6 -23.63 -13.31 34.60
C ASP A 6 -23.44 -12.65 33.23
N GLY A 7 -24.33 -11.71 32.86
CA GLY A 7 -24.19 -10.94 31.63
C GLY A 7 -22.99 -9.99 31.65
N VAL A 8 -22.63 -9.44 32.83
CA VAL A 8 -21.42 -8.60 32.95
C VAL A 8 -20.16 -9.45 32.89
N ARG A 9 -20.16 -10.66 33.47
CA ARG A 9 -19.04 -11.60 33.38
C ARG A 9 -18.66 -11.93 31.93
N ASP A 10 -19.64 -12.19 31.09
CA ASP A 10 -19.42 -12.52 29.67
C ASP A 10 -18.79 -11.35 28.88
N LEU A 11 -18.96 -10.12 29.36
CA LEU A 11 -18.45 -8.90 28.74
C LEU A 11 -17.06 -8.46 29.24
N LEU A 12 -16.53 -9.07 30.32
CA LEU A 12 -15.28 -8.61 30.95
C LEU A 12 -14.07 -8.75 30.04
N ALA A 13 -14.03 -9.78 29.19
CA ALA A 13 -12.95 -9.96 28.22
C ALA A 13 -12.96 -8.84 27.17
N ALA A 14 -14.11 -8.61 26.52
CA ALA A 14 -14.28 -7.52 25.55
C ALA A 14 -13.97 -6.16 26.17
N TRP A 15 -14.40 -5.92 27.41
CA TRP A 15 -14.05 -4.71 28.16
C TRP A 15 -12.54 -4.58 28.46
N ALA A 16 -11.86 -5.68 28.77
CA ALA A 16 -10.41 -5.66 29.01
C ALA A 16 -9.60 -5.34 27.75
N PHE A 17 -10.08 -5.78 26.57
CA PHE A 17 -9.49 -5.47 25.26
C PHE A 17 -9.97 -4.13 24.67
N GLY A 18 -10.85 -3.39 25.35
CA GLY A 18 -11.41 -2.14 24.81
C GLY A 18 -12.34 -2.34 23.60
N ALA A 19 -12.89 -3.55 23.44
CA ALA A 19 -13.70 -3.99 22.30
C ALA A 19 -15.19 -4.15 22.67
N LEU A 20 -15.70 -3.34 23.60
CA LEU A 20 -17.14 -3.34 23.90
C LEU A 20 -17.94 -2.64 22.80
N GLU A 21 -19.10 -3.19 22.50
CA GLU A 21 -20.11 -2.51 21.70
C GLU A 21 -20.69 -1.31 22.46
N PRO A 22 -21.05 -0.20 21.78
CA PRO A 22 -21.57 1.01 22.42
C PRO A 22 -22.83 0.81 23.28
N ALA A 23 -23.60 -0.27 23.01
CA ALA A 23 -24.77 -0.63 23.78
C ALA A 23 -24.43 -1.12 25.20
N ASP A 24 -23.25 -1.71 25.39
CA ASP A 24 -22.82 -2.41 26.60
C ASP A 24 -21.87 -1.59 27.49
N GLU A 25 -21.28 -0.52 26.96
CA GLU A 25 -20.40 0.40 27.68
C GLU A 25 -21.05 1.06 28.91
N LYS A 26 -22.37 1.16 28.92
CA LYS A 26 -23.13 1.76 30.04
C LYS A 26 -23.44 0.78 31.17
N ALA A 27 -23.29 -0.53 30.93
CA ALA A 27 -23.65 -1.58 31.87
C ALA A 27 -22.47 -2.05 32.71
N VAL A 28 -21.27 -2.17 32.11
CA VAL A 28 -20.09 -2.76 32.76
C VAL A 28 -19.50 -1.86 33.86
N PRO A 29 -19.20 -0.57 33.64
CA PRO A 29 -18.54 0.26 34.66
C PRO A 29 -19.33 0.43 35.97
N PRO A 30 -20.67 0.65 35.96
CA PRO A 30 -21.45 0.70 37.20
C PRO A 30 -21.42 -0.62 37.98
N HIS A 31 -21.50 -1.77 37.29
CA HIS A 31 -21.47 -3.07 37.95
C HIS A 31 -20.11 -3.37 38.59
N LEU A 32 -19.01 -3.02 37.92
CA LEU A 32 -17.65 -3.17 38.49
C LEU A 32 -17.43 -2.32 39.76
N ALA A 33 -18.16 -1.21 39.91
CA ALA A 33 -18.11 -0.40 41.13
C ALA A 33 -18.85 -1.05 42.31
N GLU A 34 -19.79 -1.97 42.03
CA GLU A 34 -20.67 -2.59 43.04
C GLU A 34 -20.34 -4.07 43.30
N CYS A 35 -19.59 -4.72 42.41
CA CYS A 35 -19.26 -6.15 42.48
C CYS A 35 -17.74 -6.42 42.53
N GLU A 36 -17.25 -6.79 43.71
CA GLU A 36 -15.83 -7.05 43.97
C GLU A 36 -15.26 -8.22 43.16
N SER A 37 -16.03 -9.29 42.94
CA SER A 37 -15.59 -10.45 42.16
C SER A 37 -15.37 -10.12 40.68
N CYS A 38 -16.31 -9.38 40.07
CA CYS A 38 -16.19 -8.94 38.69
C CYS A 38 -15.07 -7.91 38.53
N ALA A 39 -14.89 -7.00 39.50
CA ALA A 39 -13.78 -6.04 39.51
C ALA A 39 -12.41 -6.75 39.54
N ALA A 40 -12.25 -7.74 40.41
CA ALA A 40 -11.01 -8.51 40.51
C ALA A 40 -10.73 -9.33 39.22
N GLU A 41 -11.76 -9.89 38.59
CA GLU A 41 -11.63 -10.61 37.32
C GLU A 41 -11.26 -9.67 36.16
N ALA A 42 -11.91 -8.52 36.07
CA ALA A 42 -11.62 -7.50 35.07
C ALA A 42 -10.18 -6.95 35.20
N GLN A 43 -9.67 -6.81 36.43
CA GLN A 43 -8.28 -6.41 36.68
C GLN A 43 -7.29 -7.48 36.21
N ARG A 44 -7.54 -8.77 36.51
CA ARG A 44 -6.68 -9.87 36.03
C ARG A 44 -6.63 -9.93 34.51
N LEU A 45 -7.79 -9.77 33.85
CA LEU A 45 -7.84 -9.76 32.38
C LEU A 45 -7.05 -8.60 31.77
N ARG A 46 -7.15 -7.38 32.34
CA ARG A 46 -6.33 -6.24 31.91
C ARG A 46 -4.84 -6.45 32.13
N GLU A 47 -4.46 -7.15 33.19
CA GLU A 47 -3.06 -7.50 33.43
C GLU A 47 -2.55 -8.50 32.38
N THR A 48 -3.36 -9.50 32.01
CA THR A 48 -3.07 -10.41 30.90
C THR A 48 -2.94 -9.67 29.56
N VAL A 49 -3.85 -8.74 29.26
CA VAL A 49 -3.77 -7.91 28.03
C VAL A 49 -2.47 -7.12 28.00
N ARG A 50 -2.07 -6.48 29.10
CA ARG A 50 -0.79 -5.76 29.20
C ARG A 50 0.44 -6.64 28.99
N LEU A 51 0.36 -7.92 29.40
CA LEU A 51 1.45 -8.88 29.16
C LEU A 51 1.51 -9.33 27.70
N LEU A 52 0.37 -9.38 27.00
CA LEU A 52 0.28 -9.68 25.56
C LEU A 52 0.73 -8.49 24.70
N ASP A 53 0.44 -7.26 25.12
CA ASP A 53 0.83 -6.03 24.40
C ASP A 53 2.35 -5.74 24.46
N GLY A 54 3.11 -6.53 25.23
CA GLY A 54 4.56 -6.39 25.38
C GLY A 54 4.99 -5.16 26.19
N PRO A 55 6.28 -5.04 26.56
CA PRO A 55 6.79 -3.82 27.17
C PRO A 55 6.67 -2.65 26.17
N PRO A 56 6.35 -1.43 26.64
CA PRO A 56 6.33 -0.26 25.76
C PRO A 56 7.69 -0.14 25.07
N GLN A 57 7.69 0.02 23.75
CA GLN A 57 8.88 0.41 23.03
C GLN A 57 9.25 1.83 23.47
N ASP A 58 10.17 1.94 24.42
CA ASP A 58 10.80 3.19 24.82
C ASP A 58 11.50 3.78 23.60
N GLY A 59 10.85 4.74 22.92
CA GLY A 59 11.45 5.42 21.78
C GLY A 59 10.53 6.32 20.95
N SER A 60 9.20 6.18 21.01
CA SER A 60 8.29 7.06 20.29
C SER A 60 7.29 7.69 21.25
N PRO A 61 7.27 9.03 21.44
CA PRO A 61 6.22 9.64 22.24
C PRO A 61 4.88 9.31 21.57
N ALA A 62 3.98 8.68 22.32
CA ALA A 62 2.59 8.52 21.92
C ALA A 62 2.09 9.90 21.45
N ALA A 63 1.63 9.97 20.20
CA ALA A 63 1.16 11.21 19.62
C ALA A 63 0.09 11.81 20.56
N PRO A 64 0.20 13.10 20.95
CA PRO A 64 -0.80 13.71 21.79
C PRO A 64 -2.17 13.59 21.11
N PRO A 65 -3.27 13.38 21.86
CA PRO A 65 -4.60 13.27 21.26
C PRO A 65 -4.84 14.51 20.41
N LEU A 66 -5.14 14.30 19.12
CA LEU A 66 -5.44 15.36 18.18
C LEU A 66 -6.62 16.16 18.76
N THR A 67 -6.35 17.38 19.24
CA THR A 67 -7.42 18.24 19.74
C THR A 67 -8.46 18.45 18.65
N ASP A 68 -9.75 18.52 19.00
CA ASP A 68 -10.86 18.76 18.06
C ASP A 68 -10.59 19.92 17.09
N GLY A 69 -9.81 20.91 17.52
CA GLY A 69 -9.38 22.04 16.69
C GLY A 69 -8.38 21.67 15.58
N VAL A 70 -7.42 20.78 15.85
CA VAL A 70 -6.47 20.26 14.85
C VAL A 70 -7.19 19.36 13.87
N LEU A 71 -8.04 18.45 14.35
CA LEU A 71 -8.86 17.59 13.50
C LEU A 71 -9.80 18.41 12.60
N SER A 72 -10.49 19.40 13.18
CA SER A 72 -11.37 20.30 12.42
C SER A 72 -10.62 21.16 11.41
N ARG A 73 -9.39 21.59 11.72
CA ARG A 73 -8.54 22.32 10.76
C ARG A 73 -8.08 21.39 9.65
N ALA A 74 -7.59 20.20 9.99
CA ALA A 74 -7.17 19.18 9.02
C ALA A 74 -8.32 18.80 8.08
N LEU A 75 -9.54 18.59 8.60
CA LEU A 75 -10.73 18.31 7.80
C LEU A 75 -11.13 19.48 6.87
N ARG A 76 -10.94 20.73 7.31
CA ARG A 76 -11.22 21.92 6.48
C ARG A 76 -10.15 22.19 5.41
N THR A 77 -8.90 21.81 5.67
CA THR A 77 -7.80 21.94 4.71
C THR A 77 -7.67 20.71 3.81
N ARG A 78 -8.30 19.59 4.17
CA ARG A 78 -8.32 18.36 3.38
C ARG A 78 -9.06 18.60 2.06
N ARG A 79 -8.40 18.28 0.96
CA ARG A 79 -9.02 18.25 -0.36
C ARG A 79 -10.14 17.19 -0.39
N PRO A 80 -11.34 17.50 -0.93
CA PRO A 80 -12.40 16.50 -1.08
C PRO A 80 -11.87 15.29 -1.85
N ALA A 81 -12.14 14.09 -1.35
CA ALA A 81 -11.78 12.87 -2.06
C ALA A 81 -12.53 12.84 -3.41
N PRO A 82 -11.84 12.56 -4.53
CA PRO A 82 -12.51 12.44 -5.81
C PRO A 82 -13.51 11.29 -5.77
N ARG A 83 -14.66 11.47 -6.43
CA ARG A 83 -15.62 10.38 -6.63
C ARG A 83 -15.10 9.48 -7.74
N VAL A 84 -14.63 8.31 -7.37
CA VAL A 84 -14.05 7.30 -8.27
C VAL A 84 -14.69 5.94 -8.03
N ALA A 85 -14.59 5.06 -9.01
CA ALA A 85 -15.00 3.66 -8.89
C ALA A 85 -14.03 2.90 -7.96
N PRO A 86 -14.44 1.73 -7.43
CA PRO A 86 -13.63 0.96 -6.49
C PRO A 86 -12.21 0.65 -6.96
N HIS A 87 -12.00 0.34 -8.25
CA HIS A 87 -10.68 0.01 -8.81
C HIS A 87 -9.70 1.19 -8.82
N ALA A 88 -10.20 2.43 -8.89
CA ALA A 88 -9.38 3.64 -8.87
C ALA A 88 -9.24 4.26 -7.46
N ALA A 89 -9.98 3.75 -6.46
CA ALA A 89 -9.94 4.24 -5.09
C ALA A 89 -8.55 4.06 -4.42
N PRO A 90 -7.80 2.96 -4.64
CA PRO A 90 -6.42 2.84 -4.14
C PRO A 90 -5.50 3.93 -4.70
N TYR A 91 -5.60 4.25 -5.99
CA TYR A 91 -4.77 5.29 -6.61
C TYR A 91 -5.11 6.68 -6.06
N ALA A 92 -6.40 7.00 -5.93
CA ALA A 92 -6.85 8.25 -5.29
C ALA A 92 -6.32 8.37 -3.85
N SER A 93 -6.31 7.26 -3.11
CA SER A 93 -5.79 7.20 -1.73
C SER A 93 -4.27 7.40 -1.69
N ALA A 94 -3.51 6.76 -2.58
CA ALA A 94 -2.06 6.89 -2.66
C ALA A 94 -1.63 8.30 -3.06
N VAL A 95 -2.31 8.91 -4.04
CA VAL A 95 -2.11 10.31 -4.44
C VAL A 95 -2.36 11.26 -3.26
N ALA A 96 -3.43 11.04 -2.50
CA ALA A 96 -3.72 11.84 -1.31
C ALA A 96 -2.67 11.67 -0.21
N ALA A 97 -2.14 10.46 -0.02
CA ALA A 97 -1.07 10.18 0.94
C ALA A 97 0.22 10.89 0.57
N LEU A 98 0.65 10.81 -0.70
CA LEU A 98 1.84 11.52 -1.17
C LEU A 98 1.67 13.04 -1.04
N HIS A 99 0.52 13.59 -1.42
CA HIS A 99 0.21 15.00 -1.22
C HIS A 99 0.33 15.45 0.25
N ALA A 100 -0.04 14.60 1.20
CA ALA A 100 0.08 14.89 2.62
C ALA A 100 1.53 14.81 3.12
N LEU A 101 2.36 13.95 2.51
CA LEU A 101 3.76 13.76 2.86
C LEU A 101 4.67 14.87 2.31
N LEU A 102 4.44 15.33 1.07
CA LEU A 102 5.35 16.25 0.37
C LEU A 102 5.67 17.57 1.11
N PRO A 103 4.76 18.19 1.90
CA PRO A 103 5.12 19.35 2.74
C PRO A 103 6.28 19.08 3.71
N GLU A 104 6.47 17.83 4.16
CA GLU A 104 7.58 17.46 5.05
C GLU A 104 8.93 17.43 4.32
N ALA A 105 8.94 17.42 2.98
CA ALA A 105 10.16 17.48 2.18
C ALA A 105 10.72 18.91 2.01
N GLU A 106 10.04 19.93 2.55
CA GLU A 106 10.48 21.33 2.43
C GLU A 106 11.89 21.53 2.99
N GLY A 107 12.77 22.13 2.18
CA GLY A 107 14.19 22.27 2.48
C GLY A 107 15.02 20.98 2.43
N ARG A 108 14.41 19.83 2.11
CA ARG A 108 15.03 18.48 2.10
C ARG A 108 14.81 17.72 0.79
N TRP A 109 14.44 18.40 -0.30
CA TRP A 109 14.15 17.79 -1.61
C TRP A 109 15.30 16.95 -2.20
N GLY A 110 16.56 17.30 -1.89
CA GLY A 110 17.75 16.55 -2.29
C GLY A 110 18.10 15.34 -1.41
N THR A 111 17.21 14.94 -0.49
CA THR A 111 17.43 13.75 0.35
C THR A 111 17.38 12.49 -0.51
N PRO A 112 18.42 11.63 -0.51
CA PRO A 112 18.40 10.36 -1.24
C PRO A 112 17.27 9.45 -0.77
N VAL A 113 16.56 8.82 -1.70
CA VAL A 113 15.38 7.98 -1.43
C VAL A 113 15.68 6.52 -1.80
N VAL A 114 15.83 6.25 -3.09
CA VAL A 114 16.07 4.92 -3.64
C VAL A 114 16.77 5.05 -4.98
N HIS A 115 17.51 4.02 -5.41
CA HIS A 115 18.42 4.11 -6.55
C HIS A 115 19.42 5.27 -6.36
N ASP A 116 19.63 6.08 -7.39
CA ASP A 116 20.34 7.35 -7.36
C ASP A 116 19.38 8.56 -7.29
N TRP A 117 18.11 8.35 -6.92
CA TRP A 117 17.08 9.39 -6.87
C TRP A 117 16.99 10.04 -5.49
N ASP A 118 16.77 11.35 -5.51
CA ASP A 118 16.31 12.12 -4.35
C ASP A 118 14.77 12.24 -4.34
N VAL A 119 14.23 12.99 -3.38
CA VAL A 119 12.77 13.21 -3.27
C VAL A 119 12.22 13.87 -4.53
N HIS A 120 12.95 14.83 -5.11
CA HIS A 120 12.51 15.53 -6.33
C HIS A 120 12.46 14.57 -7.52
N ALA A 121 13.53 13.80 -7.74
CA ALA A 121 13.59 12.77 -8.76
C ALA A 121 12.51 11.70 -8.58
N THR A 122 12.18 11.31 -7.34
CA THR A 122 11.12 10.33 -7.07
C THR A 122 9.74 10.84 -7.49
N VAL A 123 9.41 12.12 -7.22
CA VAL A 123 8.15 12.73 -7.70
C VAL A 123 8.15 12.85 -9.23
N ALA A 124 9.28 13.21 -9.83
CA ALA A 124 9.42 13.26 -11.28
C ALA A 124 9.26 11.87 -11.93
N HIS A 125 9.78 10.82 -11.30
CA HIS A 125 9.55 9.44 -11.72
C HIS A 125 8.06 9.10 -11.69
N LEU A 126 7.33 9.42 -10.61
CA LEU A 126 5.89 9.17 -10.54
C LEU A 126 5.11 9.93 -11.63
N LEU A 127 5.53 11.15 -11.97
CA LEU A 127 4.99 11.87 -13.13
C LEU A 127 5.22 11.09 -14.43
N ALA A 128 6.44 10.59 -14.68
CA ALA A 128 6.76 9.77 -15.84
C ALA A 128 5.97 8.45 -15.85
N ALA A 129 5.82 7.83 -14.68
CA ALA A 129 5.16 6.55 -14.52
C ALA A 129 3.68 6.62 -14.90
N ASP A 130 3.01 7.73 -14.62
CA ASP A 130 1.60 7.91 -14.96
C ASP A 130 1.37 8.21 -16.46
N GLU A 131 2.40 8.61 -17.22
CA GLU A 131 2.26 9.04 -18.62
C GLU A 131 1.69 8.00 -19.59
N PRO A 132 2.06 6.70 -19.54
CA PRO A 132 1.48 5.71 -20.45
C PRO A 132 -0.04 5.59 -20.31
N LEU A 133 -0.54 5.61 -19.06
CA LEU A 133 -1.98 5.59 -18.81
C LEU A 133 -2.61 6.93 -19.19
N ALA A 134 -1.96 8.05 -18.86
CA ALA A 134 -2.44 9.38 -19.20
C ALA A 134 -2.60 9.56 -20.72
N GLY A 135 -1.58 9.18 -21.50
CA GLY A 135 -1.58 9.26 -22.96
C GLY A 135 -2.62 8.35 -23.60
N LEU A 136 -2.81 7.13 -23.07
CA LEU A 136 -3.88 6.23 -23.51
C LEU A 136 -5.26 6.87 -23.34
N LEU A 137 -5.48 7.57 -22.23
CA LEU A 137 -6.76 8.22 -21.89
C LEU A 137 -6.87 9.65 -22.47
N GLY A 138 -5.98 10.05 -23.37
CA GLY A 138 -6.03 11.32 -24.07
C GLY A 138 -5.67 12.55 -23.22
N ILE A 139 -4.97 12.36 -22.11
CA ILE A 139 -4.45 13.44 -21.28
C ILE A 139 -3.14 13.95 -21.90
N GLU A 140 -3.04 15.28 -22.07
CA GLU A 140 -1.86 15.90 -22.65
C GLU A 140 -0.61 15.70 -21.78
N ALA A 141 0.50 15.36 -22.43
CA ALA A 141 1.79 15.18 -21.76
C ALA A 141 2.30 16.52 -21.20
N ARG A 142 2.82 16.48 -19.97
CA ARG A 142 3.36 17.67 -19.28
C ARG A 142 4.83 17.92 -19.58
N VAL A 143 5.56 16.85 -19.89
CA VAL A 143 6.98 16.89 -20.22
C VAL A 143 7.16 16.57 -21.71
N PRO A 144 7.99 17.34 -22.46
CA PRO A 144 8.25 17.08 -23.87
C PRO A 144 8.60 15.63 -24.15
N ALA A 145 8.08 15.09 -25.25
CA ALA A 145 8.33 13.72 -25.67
C ALA A 145 9.82 13.47 -25.91
N THR A 146 10.26 12.25 -25.58
CA THR A 146 11.57 11.76 -26.02
C THR A 146 11.41 11.07 -27.38
N PRO A 147 12.37 11.22 -28.31
CA PRO A 147 12.33 10.46 -29.56
C PRO A 147 12.26 8.97 -29.29
N ALA A 148 11.37 8.26 -29.98
CA ALA A 148 11.30 6.82 -29.92
C ALA A 148 12.54 6.22 -30.59
N GLU A 149 13.20 5.28 -29.92
CA GLU A 149 14.26 4.46 -30.50
C GLU A 149 13.64 3.18 -31.05
N GLU A 150 13.82 2.95 -32.35
CA GLU A 150 13.33 1.72 -33.00
C GLU A 150 14.00 0.48 -32.40
N GLY A 151 13.19 -0.51 -32.03
CA GLY A 151 13.67 -1.82 -31.55
C GLY A 151 14.09 -1.88 -30.08
N ALA A 152 13.96 -0.79 -29.31
CA ALA A 152 14.22 -0.84 -27.87
C ALA A 152 13.18 -1.72 -27.15
N SER A 153 13.63 -2.42 -26.10
CA SER A 153 12.69 -3.09 -25.19
C SER A 153 11.81 -2.07 -24.49
N TRP A 154 10.66 -2.51 -23.97
CA TRP A 154 9.78 -1.63 -23.22
C TRP A 154 10.45 -1.13 -21.93
N GLU A 155 11.29 -1.95 -21.31
CA GLU A 155 12.06 -1.63 -20.09
C GLU A 155 13.09 -0.53 -20.37
N ASP A 156 13.83 -0.64 -21.47
CA ASP A 156 14.77 0.41 -21.89
C ASP A 156 14.03 1.72 -22.19
N ALA A 157 12.86 1.63 -22.83
CA ALA A 157 12.03 2.80 -23.12
C ALA A 157 11.51 3.47 -21.84
N TRP A 158 11.10 2.67 -20.84
CA TRP A 158 10.70 3.15 -19.52
C TRP A 158 11.85 3.86 -18.81
N ASN A 159 13.00 3.20 -18.68
CA ASN A 159 14.18 3.75 -18.00
C ASN A 159 14.66 5.05 -18.64
N ARG A 160 14.73 5.10 -19.98
CA ARG A 160 15.08 6.34 -20.69
C ARG A 160 14.04 7.43 -20.46
N ARG A 161 12.75 7.09 -20.46
CA ARG A 161 11.69 8.08 -20.25
C ARG A 161 11.74 8.66 -18.83
N THR A 162 11.87 7.81 -17.82
CA THR A 162 12.07 8.19 -16.42
C THR A 162 13.26 9.13 -16.28
N ALA A 163 14.44 8.77 -16.81
CA ALA A 163 15.63 9.61 -16.75
C ALA A 163 15.44 10.97 -17.44
N ALA A 164 14.74 11.00 -18.58
CA ALA A 164 14.46 12.25 -19.30
C ALA A 164 13.49 13.17 -18.55
N VAL A 165 12.47 12.61 -17.90
CA VAL A 165 11.52 13.37 -17.06
C VAL A 165 12.24 13.90 -15.82
N ILE A 166 13.03 13.09 -15.13
CA ILE A 166 13.86 13.52 -13.99
C ILE A 166 14.79 14.66 -14.41
N ALA A 167 15.52 14.51 -15.51
CA ALA A 167 16.42 15.55 -16.02
C ALA A 167 15.67 16.83 -16.43
N HIS A 168 14.45 16.72 -16.92
CA HIS A 168 13.61 17.87 -17.22
C HIS A 168 13.17 18.60 -15.94
N GLU A 169 12.64 17.87 -14.97
CA GLU A 169 12.07 18.40 -13.73
C GLU A 169 13.13 18.94 -12.76
N HIS A 170 14.35 18.39 -12.76
CA HIS A 170 15.48 18.97 -12.01
C HIS A 170 15.90 20.37 -12.46
N ARG A 171 15.46 20.83 -13.65
CA ARG A 171 15.67 22.22 -14.09
C ARG A 171 14.58 23.17 -13.61
N ARG A 172 13.59 22.66 -12.88
CA ARG A 172 12.43 23.37 -12.34
C ARG A 172 12.48 23.33 -10.82
N THR A 173 11.62 24.11 -10.18
CA THR A 173 11.46 24.03 -8.72
C THR A 173 10.67 22.77 -8.35
N PRO A 174 10.92 22.16 -7.17
CA PRO A 174 10.11 21.04 -6.70
C PRO A 174 8.61 21.36 -6.65
N ALA A 175 8.24 22.60 -6.32
CA ALA A 175 6.85 23.04 -6.32
C ALA A 175 6.20 22.96 -7.71
N GLU A 176 6.93 23.26 -8.79
CA GLU A 176 6.43 23.11 -10.17
C GLU A 176 6.25 21.63 -10.53
N THR A 177 7.20 20.76 -10.16
CA THR A 177 7.10 19.31 -10.39
C THR A 177 5.92 18.70 -9.64
N VAL A 178 5.73 19.07 -8.37
CA VAL A 178 4.56 18.66 -7.58
C VAL A 178 3.26 19.14 -8.22
N ALA A 179 3.22 20.38 -8.72
CA ALA A 179 2.04 20.91 -9.39
C ALA A 179 1.69 20.12 -10.65
N ASP A 180 2.68 19.75 -11.46
CA ASP A 180 2.46 18.96 -12.66
C ASP A 180 2.07 17.51 -12.37
N TRP A 181 2.76 16.84 -11.44
CA TRP A 181 2.37 15.51 -10.96
C TRP A 181 0.94 15.50 -10.44
N ALA A 182 0.59 16.43 -9.54
CA ALA A 182 -0.73 16.55 -8.95
C ALA A 182 -1.81 16.77 -10.01
N ALA A 183 -1.55 17.66 -10.97
CA ALA A 183 -2.51 17.95 -12.02
C ALA A 183 -2.67 16.78 -13.02
N GLN A 184 -1.64 15.93 -13.21
CA GLN A 184 -1.77 14.70 -14.00
C GLN A 184 -2.62 13.65 -13.26
N ALA A 185 -2.32 13.43 -11.97
CA ALA A 185 -3.09 12.52 -11.13
C ALA A 185 -4.57 12.93 -11.05
N ASP A 186 -4.83 14.24 -10.91
CA ASP A 186 -6.19 14.79 -10.95
C ASP A 186 -6.90 14.55 -12.27
N ALA A 187 -6.19 14.72 -13.40
CA ALA A 187 -6.75 14.46 -14.72
C ALA A 187 -7.09 12.97 -14.90
N LEU A 188 -6.19 12.07 -14.47
CA LEU A 188 -6.41 10.62 -14.47
C LEU A 188 -7.63 10.24 -13.64
N LEU A 189 -7.75 10.75 -12.41
CA LEU A 189 -8.89 10.51 -11.52
C LEU A 189 -10.19 11.17 -12.00
N ALA A 190 -10.12 12.08 -12.97
CA ALA A 190 -11.28 12.71 -13.58
C ALA A 190 -11.80 12.00 -14.83
N THR A 191 -11.07 11.01 -15.37
CA THR A 191 -11.47 10.23 -16.55
C THR A 191 -12.73 9.40 -16.30
N PRO A 192 -13.52 9.07 -17.34
CA PRO A 192 -14.60 8.09 -17.25
C PRO A 192 -14.13 6.75 -16.68
N GLU A 193 -12.95 6.28 -17.09
CA GLU A 193 -12.33 5.03 -16.68
C GLU A 193 -12.01 4.99 -15.19
N ALA A 194 -11.67 6.12 -14.57
CA ALA A 194 -11.51 6.19 -13.11
C ALA A 194 -12.85 6.14 -12.36
N ARG A 195 -13.97 6.48 -13.01
CA ARG A 195 -15.28 6.69 -12.37
C ARG A 195 -16.27 5.56 -12.61
N ASP A 196 -16.03 4.75 -13.63
CA ASP A 196 -16.92 3.68 -14.05
C ASP A 196 -16.10 2.45 -14.46
N PRO A 197 -16.40 1.25 -13.93
CA PRO A 197 -15.71 0.02 -14.33
C PRO A 197 -15.96 -0.38 -15.79
N GLU A 198 -17.07 0.01 -16.43
CA GLU A 198 -17.38 -0.38 -17.81
C GLU A 198 -16.35 0.13 -18.83
N PRO A 199 -16.06 1.44 -18.92
CA PRO A 199 -15.01 1.94 -19.82
C PRO A 199 -13.61 1.48 -19.41
N ALA A 200 -13.42 1.06 -18.15
CA ALA A 200 -12.13 0.58 -17.64
C ALA A 200 -11.87 -0.93 -17.89
N ALA A 201 -12.87 -1.67 -18.40
CA ALA A 201 -12.78 -3.11 -18.64
C ALA A 201 -11.82 -3.55 -19.77
N PRO A 202 -11.62 -2.78 -20.87
CA PRO A 202 -10.78 -3.23 -21.97
C PRO A 202 -9.33 -3.49 -21.55
N ALA A 203 -8.78 -4.62 -22.00
CA ALA A 203 -7.39 -4.99 -21.74
C ALA A 203 -6.43 -4.33 -22.75
N VAL A 204 -5.47 -3.57 -22.23
CA VAL A 204 -4.47 -2.82 -22.98
C VAL A 204 -3.07 -3.17 -22.50
N THR A 205 -2.11 -3.16 -23.42
CA THR A 205 -0.71 -3.37 -23.06
C THR A 205 -0.05 -2.04 -22.71
N LEU A 206 0.27 -1.85 -21.44
CA LEU A 206 1.14 -0.77 -20.97
C LEU A 206 2.31 -1.39 -20.22
N MET A 207 3.52 -0.88 -20.44
CA MET A 207 4.72 -1.30 -19.72
C MET A 207 4.92 -2.82 -19.72
N GLY A 208 4.85 -3.42 -20.92
CA GLY A 208 5.00 -4.88 -21.10
C GLY A 208 3.84 -5.74 -20.61
N MET A 209 2.86 -5.18 -19.88
CA MET A 209 1.78 -5.93 -19.26
C MET A 209 0.43 -5.65 -19.93
N ARG A 210 -0.25 -6.71 -20.35
CA ARG A 210 -1.62 -6.64 -20.89
C ARG A 210 -2.64 -6.83 -19.78
N LEU A 211 -3.20 -5.71 -19.30
CA LEU A 211 -4.17 -5.66 -18.20
C LEU A 211 -5.37 -4.78 -18.57
N PRO A 212 -6.56 -5.01 -17.99
CA PRO A 212 -7.65 -4.04 -17.99
C PRO A 212 -7.18 -2.64 -17.57
N VAL A 213 -7.74 -1.58 -18.15
CA VAL A 213 -7.48 -0.20 -17.70
C VAL A 213 -7.72 -0.04 -16.20
N ALA A 214 -8.74 -0.72 -15.66
CA ALA A 214 -9.01 -0.76 -14.21
C ALA A 214 -7.82 -1.25 -13.38
N ASP A 215 -7.11 -2.28 -13.86
CA ASP A 215 -5.93 -2.82 -13.19
C ASP A 215 -4.71 -1.89 -13.35
N HIS A 216 -4.61 -1.14 -14.45
CA HIS A 216 -3.55 -0.14 -14.59
C HIS A 216 -3.66 0.97 -13.55
N PHE A 217 -4.87 1.36 -13.11
CA PHE A 217 -5.04 2.23 -11.94
C PHE A 217 -4.50 1.60 -10.65
N LEU A 218 -4.68 0.29 -10.45
CA LEU A 218 -4.12 -0.41 -9.31
C LEU A 218 -2.58 -0.50 -9.38
N VAL A 219 -2.01 -0.67 -10.57
CA VAL A 219 -0.55 -0.58 -10.76
C VAL A 219 -0.06 0.81 -10.36
N ARG A 220 -0.71 1.90 -10.81
CA ARG A 220 -0.32 3.26 -10.40
C ARG A 220 -0.51 3.50 -8.90
N ALA A 221 -1.52 2.90 -8.27
CA ALA A 221 -1.68 2.94 -6.82
C ALA A 221 -0.53 2.26 -6.08
N PHE A 222 -0.07 1.12 -6.59
CA PHE A 222 1.07 0.38 -6.06
C PHE A 222 2.34 1.24 -6.12
N GLU A 223 2.68 1.77 -7.30
CA GLU A 223 3.85 2.65 -7.49
C GLU A 223 3.82 3.87 -6.57
N ALA A 224 2.70 4.58 -6.55
CA ALA A 224 2.54 5.77 -5.74
C ALA A 224 2.68 5.46 -4.24
N TRP A 225 2.15 4.34 -3.76
CA TRP A 225 2.30 3.94 -2.37
C TRP A 225 3.75 3.57 -2.02
N ILE A 226 4.39 2.69 -2.81
CA ILE A 226 5.78 2.26 -2.55
C ILE A 226 6.71 3.48 -2.49
N HIS A 227 6.59 4.41 -3.43
CA HIS A 227 7.41 5.62 -3.42
C HIS A 227 7.02 6.65 -2.35
N THR A 228 5.77 6.66 -1.91
CA THR A 228 5.39 7.44 -0.71
C THR A 228 6.09 6.88 0.52
N ASP A 229 6.11 5.56 0.68
CA ASP A 229 6.82 4.89 1.78
C ASP A 229 8.34 5.12 1.69
N ASP A 230 8.94 5.02 0.50
CA ASP A 230 10.37 5.31 0.30
C ASP A 230 10.73 6.75 0.73
N ILE A 231 9.95 7.74 0.29
CA ILE A 231 10.14 9.15 0.69
C ILE A 231 9.96 9.30 2.20
N GLY A 232 8.95 8.64 2.78
CA GLY A 232 8.71 8.63 4.21
C GLY A 232 9.94 8.17 4.98
N ARG A 233 10.45 6.98 4.66
CA ARG A 233 11.66 6.40 5.26
C ARG A 233 12.86 7.31 5.10
N ALA A 234 13.09 7.87 3.92
CA ALA A 234 14.19 8.79 3.65
C ALA A 234 14.14 10.06 4.51
N LEU A 235 12.93 10.56 4.80
CA LEU A 235 12.71 11.72 5.65
C LEU A 235 12.66 11.40 7.15
N GLY A 236 12.76 10.12 7.54
CA GLY A 236 12.66 9.63 8.92
C GLY A 236 11.23 9.58 9.45
N LEU A 237 10.24 9.42 8.56
CA LEU A 237 8.81 9.41 8.86
C LEU A 237 8.22 8.01 8.61
N SER A 238 7.33 7.58 9.50
CA SER A 238 6.55 6.37 9.29
C SER A 238 5.34 6.69 8.40
N VAL A 239 5.27 6.05 7.24
CA VAL A 239 4.08 6.09 6.37
C VAL A 239 3.23 4.86 6.70
N PRO A 240 1.94 5.02 7.07
CA PRO A 240 1.09 3.87 7.33
C PRO A 240 0.83 3.11 6.01
N PRO A 241 0.64 1.78 6.07
CA PRO A 241 0.22 1.02 4.91
C PRO A 241 -1.15 1.51 4.39
N PRO A 242 -1.53 1.16 3.14
CA PRO A 242 -2.83 1.51 2.60
C PRO A 242 -3.95 0.93 3.48
N PRO A 243 -5.14 1.55 3.49
CA PRO A 243 -6.31 0.96 4.13
C PRO A 243 -6.48 -0.50 3.69
N GLU A 244 -6.86 -1.38 4.61
CA GLU A 244 -6.89 -2.84 4.38
C GLU A 244 -7.60 -3.24 3.09
N ALA A 245 -8.76 -2.65 2.79
CA ALA A 245 -9.51 -2.91 1.56
C ALA A 245 -8.76 -2.52 0.28
N HIS A 246 -7.89 -1.51 0.34
CA HIS A 246 -7.01 -1.12 -0.77
C HIS A 246 -5.80 -2.04 -0.84
N LEU A 247 -5.17 -2.35 0.30
CA LEU A 247 -4.03 -3.27 0.36
C LEU A 247 -4.38 -4.63 -0.24
N TRP A 248 -5.54 -5.20 0.07
CA TRP A 248 -5.98 -6.48 -0.52
C TRP A 248 -6.25 -6.42 -2.03
N GLN A 249 -6.58 -5.25 -2.59
CA GLN A 249 -6.66 -5.11 -4.06
C GLN A 249 -5.27 -5.15 -4.69
N LEU A 250 -4.29 -4.49 -4.05
CA LEU A 250 -2.89 -4.50 -4.48
C LEU A 250 -2.27 -5.89 -4.37
N VAL A 251 -2.52 -6.61 -3.27
CA VAL A 251 -2.05 -7.98 -3.06
C VAL A 251 -2.59 -8.91 -4.16
N ARG A 252 -3.90 -8.88 -4.44
CA ARG A 252 -4.48 -9.74 -5.48
C ARG A 252 -3.93 -9.43 -6.86
N LEU A 253 -3.70 -8.15 -7.18
CA LEU A 253 -3.03 -7.75 -8.42
C LEU A 253 -1.62 -8.34 -8.47
N ALA A 254 -0.82 -8.14 -7.41
CA ALA A 254 0.56 -8.60 -7.35
C ALA A 254 0.68 -10.13 -7.45
N VAL A 255 -0.18 -10.89 -6.76
CA VAL A 255 -0.25 -12.36 -6.88
C VAL A 255 -0.56 -12.79 -8.32
N ARG A 256 -1.53 -12.12 -8.97
CA ARG A 256 -1.90 -12.43 -10.35
C ARG A 256 -0.75 -12.14 -11.32
N VAL A 257 -0.06 -11.01 -11.16
CA VAL A 257 1.11 -10.67 -11.98
C VAL A 257 2.27 -11.65 -11.73
N LEU A 258 2.50 -12.04 -10.48
CA LEU A 258 3.49 -13.06 -10.10
C LEU A 258 3.19 -14.41 -10.74
N GLY A 259 1.93 -14.87 -10.71
CA GLY A 259 1.52 -16.11 -11.37
C GLY A 259 1.79 -16.08 -12.88
N LEU A 260 1.49 -14.97 -13.55
CA LEU A 260 1.81 -14.78 -14.97
C LEU A 260 3.32 -14.82 -15.24
N ALA A 261 4.13 -14.22 -14.36
CA ALA A 261 5.58 -14.15 -14.51
C ALA A 261 6.29 -15.48 -14.20
N LEU A 262 5.74 -16.30 -13.29
CA LEU A 262 6.21 -17.66 -13.02
C LEU A 262 5.89 -18.60 -14.18
N GLY A 263 4.69 -18.46 -14.74
CA GLY A 263 4.19 -19.32 -15.81
C GLY A 263 3.74 -20.71 -15.33
N PRO A 264 3.06 -21.48 -16.20
CA PRO A 264 2.34 -22.69 -15.82
C PRO A 264 3.25 -23.92 -15.64
N THR A 265 4.57 -23.77 -15.76
CA THR A 265 5.53 -24.88 -15.69
C THR A 265 6.45 -24.79 -14.47
N ALA A 266 6.32 -23.73 -13.66
CA ALA A 266 7.06 -23.61 -12.42
C ALA A 266 6.58 -24.68 -11.42
N PRO A 267 7.46 -25.25 -10.58
CA PRO A 267 7.08 -26.14 -9.50
C PRO A 267 5.97 -25.50 -8.64
N PRO A 268 4.87 -26.21 -8.34
CA PRO A 268 3.73 -25.57 -7.68
C PRO A 268 4.04 -25.21 -6.23
N VAL A 269 3.70 -23.98 -5.83
CA VAL A 269 3.83 -23.49 -4.46
C VAL A 269 2.47 -23.03 -3.95
N LEU A 270 2.05 -23.55 -2.79
CA LEU A 270 0.91 -23.01 -2.05
C LEU A 270 1.37 -21.71 -1.39
N PHE A 271 0.94 -20.60 -1.96
CA PHE A 271 1.27 -19.26 -1.52
C PHE A 271 0.12 -18.68 -0.69
N SER A 272 0.42 -18.27 0.54
CA SER A 272 -0.53 -17.60 1.43
C SER A 272 -0.03 -16.22 1.80
N VAL A 273 -0.97 -15.28 1.87
CA VAL A 273 -0.73 -13.97 2.45
C VAL A 273 -1.48 -13.92 3.77
N THR A 274 -0.75 -13.67 4.86
CA THR A 274 -1.24 -13.77 6.23
C THR A 274 -2.54 -12.97 6.41
N GLY A 275 -3.56 -13.62 6.97
CA GLY A 275 -4.86 -12.99 7.20
C GLY A 275 -5.79 -12.96 5.97
N GLY A 276 -5.46 -13.64 4.88
CA GLY A 276 -6.33 -13.71 3.70
C GLY A 276 -6.33 -15.04 2.98
N GLU A 277 -6.36 -14.95 1.65
CA GLU A 277 -6.55 -16.09 0.75
C GLU A 277 -5.26 -16.87 0.50
N GLU A 278 -5.42 -18.09 -0.02
CA GLU A 278 -4.33 -18.94 -0.49
C GLU A 278 -4.45 -19.12 -1.99
N TRP A 279 -3.30 -19.19 -2.66
CA TRP A 279 -3.19 -19.38 -4.11
C TRP A 279 -2.21 -20.51 -4.40
N VAL A 280 -2.46 -21.28 -5.44
CA VAL A 280 -1.44 -22.18 -6.00
C VAL A 280 -0.76 -21.43 -7.14
N LEU A 281 0.53 -21.18 -6.99
CA LEU A 281 1.37 -20.58 -8.03
C LEU A 281 2.15 -21.67 -8.75
N GLY A 282 2.26 -21.59 -10.08
CA GLY A 282 2.99 -22.56 -10.90
C GLY A 282 2.06 -23.55 -11.62
N SER A 283 2.53 -24.78 -11.82
CA SER A 283 1.78 -25.84 -12.50
C SER A 283 0.53 -26.28 -11.71
N GLU A 284 -0.58 -26.48 -12.40
CA GLU A 284 -1.80 -27.06 -11.81
C GLU A 284 -1.83 -28.60 -11.93
N ASP A 285 -0.92 -29.18 -12.72
CA ASP A 285 -0.88 -30.62 -13.04
C ASP A 285 0.02 -31.42 -12.09
N GLU A 286 0.78 -30.74 -11.23
CA GLU A 286 1.76 -31.32 -10.31
C GLU A 286 1.32 -31.16 -8.84
N PRO A 287 1.74 -32.05 -7.93
CA PRO A 287 1.50 -31.85 -6.50
C PRO A 287 2.27 -30.63 -5.98
N VAL A 288 1.69 -29.95 -4.98
CA VAL A 288 2.34 -28.82 -4.29
C VAL A 288 3.70 -29.25 -3.74
N ALA A 289 4.75 -28.57 -4.18
CA ALA A 289 6.15 -28.84 -3.82
C ALA A 289 6.58 -28.09 -2.55
N ALA A 290 5.96 -26.95 -2.27
CA ALA A 290 6.27 -26.13 -1.10
C ALA A 290 5.09 -25.25 -0.66
N GLU A 291 5.17 -24.77 0.57
CA GLU A 291 4.28 -23.77 1.15
C GLU A 291 5.10 -22.50 1.45
N LEU A 292 4.55 -21.33 1.12
CA LEU A 292 5.16 -20.03 1.38
C LEU A 292 4.10 -19.07 1.92
N ALA A 293 4.37 -18.49 3.09
CA ALA A 293 3.53 -17.50 3.75
C ALA A 293 4.29 -16.17 3.92
N LEU A 294 3.66 -15.06 3.54
CA LEU A 294 4.18 -13.70 3.72
C LEU A 294 3.15 -12.79 4.41
N ASP A 295 3.60 -11.73 5.08
CA ASP A 295 2.73 -10.61 5.45
C ASP A 295 2.33 -9.82 4.18
N PRO A 296 1.09 -9.28 4.08
CA PRO A 296 0.66 -8.53 2.90
C PRO A 296 1.51 -7.31 2.57
N VAL A 297 2.02 -6.59 3.57
CA VAL A 297 2.92 -5.44 3.37
C VAL A 297 4.29 -5.93 2.94
N ASP A 298 4.86 -6.93 3.62
CA ASP A 298 6.17 -7.48 3.26
C ASP A 298 6.18 -8.08 1.84
N PHE A 299 5.09 -8.74 1.43
CA PHE A 299 4.92 -9.22 0.06
C PHE A 299 4.92 -8.07 -0.96
N CYS A 300 4.15 -7.00 -0.70
CA CYS A 300 4.17 -5.84 -1.59
C CYS A 300 5.54 -5.16 -1.62
N LEU A 301 6.23 -5.05 -0.48
CA LEU A 301 7.58 -4.51 -0.44
C LEU A 301 8.58 -5.39 -1.21
N LEU A 302 8.46 -6.71 -1.15
CA LEU A 302 9.26 -7.62 -1.98
C LEU A 302 8.99 -7.40 -3.48
N VAL A 303 7.72 -7.33 -3.88
CA VAL A 303 7.33 -7.07 -5.28
C VAL A 303 7.80 -5.68 -5.75
N GLY A 304 7.82 -4.71 -4.85
CA GLY A 304 8.42 -3.39 -5.07
C GLY A 304 9.95 -3.35 -4.94
N GLY A 305 10.63 -4.48 -4.74
CA GLY A 305 12.10 -4.54 -4.68
C GLY A 305 12.71 -3.90 -3.42
N ARG A 306 11.96 -3.79 -2.31
CA ARG A 306 12.40 -3.23 -1.02
C ARG A 306 12.88 -4.31 -0.04
N TYR A 307 12.84 -5.58 -0.46
CA TYR A 307 13.48 -6.70 0.20
C TYR A 307 14.32 -7.49 -0.79
N ALA A 308 15.49 -7.97 -0.35
CA ALA A 308 16.13 -9.08 -1.04
C ALA A 308 15.28 -10.36 -0.86
N PRO A 309 15.20 -11.25 -1.87
CA PRO A 309 14.42 -12.47 -1.79
C PRO A 309 14.73 -13.35 -0.57
N ASP A 310 15.97 -13.38 -0.11
CA ASP A 310 16.41 -14.16 1.04
C ASP A 310 16.18 -13.47 2.39
N GLU A 311 15.92 -12.15 2.41
CA GLU A 311 15.77 -11.34 3.62
C GLU A 311 14.31 -11.07 4.01
N VAL A 312 13.35 -11.23 3.09
CA VAL A 312 11.93 -10.99 3.37
C VAL A 312 11.41 -11.92 4.50
N PRO A 313 10.77 -11.38 5.54
CA PRO A 313 10.14 -12.18 6.60
C PRO A 313 9.10 -13.14 6.02
N ARG A 314 9.25 -14.44 6.31
CA ARG A 314 8.41 -15.49 5.72
C ARG A 314 8.26 -16.73 6.60
N GLY A 315 7.15 -17.42 6.44
CA GLY A 315 7.02 -18.83 6.77
C GLY A 315 7.22 -19.66 5.50
N ALA A 316 8.03 -20.72 5.55
CA ALA A 316 8.23 -21.59 4.40
C ALA A 316 8.44 -23.04 4.83
N ASN A 317 7.92 -23.98 4.02
CA ASN A 317 8.08 -25.41 4.23
C ASN A 317 8.12 -26.14 2.87
N GLY A 318 8.81 -27.28 2.79
CA GLY A 318 8.94 -28.07 1.56
C GLY A 318 10.17 -27.68 0.72
N ASP A 319 10.03 -27.71 -0.61
CA ASP A 319 11.14 -27.48 -1.56
C ASP A 319 11.67 -26.03 -1.52
N GLU A 320 12.89 -25.85 -1.00
CA GLU A 320 13.56 -24.56 -0.91
C GLU A 320 13.83 -23.90 -2.28
N GLY A 321 14.06 -24.70 -3.32
CA GLY A 321 14.26 -24.22 -4.68
C GLY A 321 12.99 -23.65 -5.28
N ALA A 322 11.85 -24.30 -5.05
CA ALA A 322 10.53 -23.81 -5.46
C ALA A 322 10.19 -22.50 -4.74
N VAL A 323 10.41 -22.42 -3.42
CA VAL A 323 10.21 -21.20 -2.63
C VAL A 323 11.10 -20.06 -3.15
N ARG A 324 12.40 -20.32 -3.36
CA ARG A 324 13.34 -19.32 -3.87
C ARG A 324 12.93 -18.79 -5.24
N ASN A 325 12.45 -19.65 -6.14
CA ASN A 325 11.96 -19.22 -7.45
C ASN A 325 10.78 -18.23 -7.33
N VAL A 326 9.81 -18.49 -6.44
CA VAL A 326 8.70 -17.57 -6.20
C VAL A 326 9.19 -16.21 -5.68
N LEU A 327 10.11 -16.21 -4.72
CA LEU A 327 10.64 -14.98 -4.11
C LEU A 327 11.50 -14.16 -5.09
N GLU A 328 12.38 -14.82 -5.84
CA GLU A 328 13.20 -14.19 -6.89
C GLU A 328 12.31 -13.63 -8.01
N ARG A 329 11.28 -14.38 -8.41
CA ARG A 329 10.34 -13.92 -9.43
C ARG A 329 9.55 -12.71 -8.94
N ALA A 330 9.07 -12.73 -7.71
CA ALA A 330 8.38 -11.59 -7.10
C ALA A 330 9.27 -10.34 -7.08
N ALA A 331 10.52 -10.45 -6.62
CA ALA A 331 11.47 -9.34 -6.62
C ALA A 331 11.80 -8.82 -8.03
N SER A 332 11.79 -9.70 -9.04
CA SER A 332 12.02 -9.28 -10.44
C SER A 332 10.87 -8.50 -11.07
N LEU A 333 9.72 -8.40 -10.40
CA LEU A 333 8.59 -7.56 -10.83
C LEU A 333 8.77 -6.09 -10.47
N ALA A 334 9.80 -5.74 -9.71
CA ALA A 334 10.09 -4.37 -9.37
C ALA A 334 10.51 -3.60 -10.63
N TRP A 335 9.55 -2.87 -11.21
CA TRP A 335 9.77 -2.00 -12.37
C TRP A 335 10.08 -0.58 -11.89
N LEU A 336 11.20 -0.44 -11.18
CA LEU A 336 11.64 0.82 -10.57
C LEU A 336 12.98 1.26 -11.16
#